data_AF-A0A7W5HCV5-F1
#
_entry.id   AF-A0A7W5HCV5-F1
#
_cell.length_a   1.000
_cell.length_b   1.000
_cell.length_c   1.000
_cell.angle_alpha   90.00
_cell.angle_beta   90.00
_cell.angle_gamma   90.00
#
_symmetry.space_group_name_H-M   'P 1'
#
loop_
_entity.id
_entity.type
_entity.pdbx_description
1 polymer ?
#
loop_
_entity_poly.entity_id
_entity_poly.type
_entity_poly.pdbx_seq_one_letter_code
_entity_poly.pdbx_strand_id
1 'polypeptide(L)'
;MTVALWRIGAIKPKYVVDNMSGTGVTSTGGRWNPVGVAVTYTSENIALAAHEILCIRTQVAIEPLLDVPDDVWAARQVFTPSVS
;
A
#
# COMPACT_ATOMS: atom_id res chain seq x y z
N MET A 1 21.22 -4.10 3.55
CA MET A 1 20.33 -5.03 2.81
C MET A 1 19.01 -4.29 2.59
N THR A 2 17.97 -4.94 2.06
CA THR A 2 16.64 -4.33 1.85
C THR A 2 15.56 -5.17 2.50
N VAL A 3 14.46 -4.52 2.88
CA VAL A 3 13.21 -5.15 3.27
C VAL A 3 12.25 -5.12 2.09
N ALA A 4 11.77 -6.31 1.74
CA ALA A 4 10.83 -6.54 0.66
C ALA A 4 9.38 -6.28 1.13
N LEU A 5 8.70 -5.31 0.52
CA LEU A 5 7.28 -5.01 0.75
C LEU A 5 6.44 -5.35 -0.47
N TRP A 6 5.22 -5.80 -0.21
CA TRP A 6 4.28 -6.32 -1.21
C TRP A 6 3.08 -5.41 -1.37
N ARG A 7 2.59 -5.26 -2.60
CA ARG A 7 1.36 -4.52 -2.88
C ARG A 7 0.49 -5.28 -3.87
N ILE A 8 -0.81 -5.29 -3.58
CA ILE A 8 -1.84 -5.72 -4.51
C ILE A 8 -2.77 -4.51 -4.70
N GLY A 9 -3.00 -4.15 -5.95
CA GLY A 9 -3.81 -3.00 -6.34
C GLY A 9 -5.11 -3.43 -7.02
N ALA A 10 -6.09 -2.54 -7.10
CA ALA A 10 -7.24 -2.73 -7.98
C ALA A 10 -6.82 -2.48 -9.44
N ILE A 11 -7.30 -3.29 -10.37
CA ILE A 11 -7.09 -3.05 -11.81
C ILE A 11 -7.78 -1.73 -12.18
N LYS A 12 -7.03 -0.75 -12.69
CA LYS A 12 -7.55 0.52 -13.20
C LYS A 12 -7.27 0.63 -14.69
N PRO A 13 -8.27 0.86 -15.56
CA PRO A 13 -8.08 0.89 -17.02
C PRO A 13 -7.20 2.03 -17.56
N LYS A 14 -6.84 3.03 -16.74
CA LYS A 14 -6.45 4.37 -17.25
C LYS A 14 -5.08 4.90 -16.81
N TYR A 15 -4.29 4.15 -16.04
CA TYR A 15 -2.98 4.62 -15.58
C TYR A 15 -1.95 3.51 -15.62
N VAL A 16 -0.81 3.79 -16.26
CA VAL A 16 0.44 3.07 -15.97
C VAL A 16 0.80 3.47 -14.56
N VAL A 17 0.72 2.52 -13.63
CA VAL A 17 0.90 2.78 -12.21
C VAL A 17 2.37 3.12 -11.97
N ASP A 18 2.68 4.38 -11.70
CA ASP A 18 3.83 4.68 -10.85
C ASP A 18 3.47 4.13 -9.46
N ASN A 19 4.08 3.01 -9.11
CA ASN A 19 3.82 2.21 -7.91
C ASN A 19 3.91 3.01 -6.61
N MET A 20 4.59 4.16 -6.62
CA MET A 20 4.82 4.98 -5.43
C MET A 20 3.98 6.26 -5.37
N SER A 21 3.27 6.62 -6.44
CA SER A 21 2.58 7.92 -6.53
C SER A 21 1.43 8.13 -5.54
N GLY A 22 0.86 7.04 -4.98
CA GLY A 22 -0.27 7.10 -4.04
C GLY A 22 -1.59 7.66 -4.60
N THR A 23 -1.63 7.99 -5.90
CA THR A 23 -2.73 8.69 -6.59
C THR A 23 -4.10 8.03 -6.43
N GLY A 24 -4.12 6.71 -6.26
CA GLY A 24 -5.34 5.95 -6.10
C GLY A 24 -6.08 6.18 -4.78
N VAL A 25 -5.36 6.50 -3.70
CA VAL A 25 -5.94 6.69 -2.36
C VAL A 25 -6.12 8.18 -2.04
N THR A 26 -5.43 9.07 -2.76
CA THR A 26 -5.61 10.52 -2.62
C THR A 26 -7.06 10.94 -2.82
N SER A 27 -7.79 10.33 -3.76
CA SER A 27 -9.16 10.73 -4.09
C SER A 27 -10.23 10.18 -3.14
N THR A 28 -10.00 9.02 -2.54
CA THR A 28 -11.00 8.35 -1.68
C THR A 28 -10.68 8.43 -0.20
N GLY A 29 -9.44 8.73 0.17
CA GLY A 29 -8.93 8.47 1.51
C GLY A 29 -8.83 6.97 1.81
N GLY A 30 -8.33 6.65 3.00
CA GLY A 30 -8.17 5.30 3.51
C GLY A 30 -8.13 5.28 5.04
N ARG A 31 -7.87 4.11 5.63
CA ARG A 31 -7.80 3.97 7.08
C ARG A 31 -6.75 4.90 7.72
N TRP A 32 -5.64 5.13 7.03
CA TRP A 32 -4.48 5.86 7.54
C TRP A 32 -4.23 7.21 6.83
N ASN A 33 -5.09 7.63 5.90
CA ASN A 33 -4.93 8.90 5.21
C ASN A 33 -6.30 9.56 4.91
N PRO A 34 -6.45 10.87 5.16
CA PRO A 34 -7.64 11.59 4.73
C PRO A 34 -7.66 11.77 3.21
N VAL A 35 -8.83 12.13 2.67
CA VAL A 35 -8.97 12.56 1.27
C VAL A 35 -8.04 13.76 1.00
N GLY A 36 -7.38 13.76 -0.15
CA GLY A 36 -6.41 14.77 -0.57
C GLY A 36 -4.96 14.44 -0.22
N VAL A 37 -4.71 13.43 0.63
CA VAL A 37 -3.35 13.01 1.01
C VAL A 37 -2.98 11.73 0.28
N ALA A 38 -1.94 11.79 -0.56
CA ALA A 38 -1.42 10.67 -1.32
C ALA A 38 -0.56 9.76 -0.43
N VAL A 39 -0.89 8.47 -0.39
CA VAL A 39 -0.10 7.44 0.30
C VAL A 39 -0.12 6.14 -0.50
N THR A 40 0.91 5.32 -0.33
CA THR A 40 1.01 3.98 -0.93
C THR A 40 0.92 2.94 0.18
N TYR A 41 -0.10 2.07 0.11
CA TYR A 41 -0.27 0.96 1.06
C TYR A 41 0.51 -0.26 0.58
N THR A 42 1.26 -0.86 1.50
CA THR A 42 2.04 -2.07 1.28
C THR A 42 1.92 -2.99 2.48
N SER A 43 2.27 -4.26 2.31
CA SER A 43 2.27 -5.29 3.36
C SER A 43 3.61 -5.99 3.43
N GLU A 44 3.97 -6.51 4.60
CA GLU A 44 5.23 -7.24 4.82
C GLU A 44 5.27 -8.59 4.09
N ASN A 45 4.13 -9.11 3.64
CA ASN A 45 4.05 -10.33 2.84
C ASN A 45 2.84 -10.29 1.88
N ILE A 46 2.94 -11.09 0.81
CA ILE A 46 1.93 -11.15 -0.26
C ILE A 46 0.57 -11.68 0.22
N ALA A 47 0.54 -12.58 1.21
CA ALA A 47 -0.70 -13.12 1.75
C ALA A 47 -1.52 -12.05 2.50
N LEU A 48 -0.85 -11.19 3.27
CA LEU A 48 -1.46 -10.06 3.94
C LEU A 48 -1.96 -9.01 2.93
N ALA A 49 -1.17 -8.70 1.90
CA ALA A 49 -1.61 -7.82 0.81
C ALA A 49 -2.88 -8.36 0.11
N ALA A 50 -2.96 -9.68 -0.08
CA ALA A 50 -4.12 -10.32 -0.70
C ALA A 50 -5.35 -10.23 0.21
N HIS A 51 -5.19 -10.49 1.52
CA HIS A 51 -6.29 -10.42 2.47
C HIS A 51 -6.93 -9.03 2.50
N GLU A 52 -6.11 -7.97 2.62
CA GLU A 52 -6.60 -6.58 2.69
C GLU A 52 -7.44 -6.19 1.48
N ILE A 53 -7.06 -6.65 0.28
CA ILE A 53 -7.76 -6.26 -0.96
C ILE A 53 -8.92 -7.18 -1.29
N LEU A 54 -8.77 -8.50 -1.12
CA LEU A 54 -9.81 -9.47 -1.48
C LEU A 54 -11.05 -9.34 -0.59
N CYS A 55 -10.91 -8.81 0.64
CA CYS A 55 -12.06 -8.47 1.48
C CYS A 55 -12.95 -7.35 0.92
N ILE A 56 -12.43 -6.51 0.02
CA ILE A 56 -13.13 -5.31 -0.47
C ILE A 56 -13.22 -5.22 -2.00
N ARG A 57 -12.51 -6.07 -2.75
CA ARG A 57 -12.46 -6.08 -4.22
C ARG A 57 -12.38 -7.51 -4.75
N THR A 58 -13.04 -7.75 -5.87
CA THR A 58 -13.03 -9.04 -6.57
C THR A 58 -12.10 -9.07 -7.79
N GLN A 59 -11.62 -7.91 -8.24
CA GLN A 59 -10.68 -7.77 -9.36
C GLN A 59 -9.42 -7.03 -8.90
N VAL A 60 -8.28 -7.71 -8.96
CA VAL A 60 -7.01 -7.25 -8.38
C VAL A 60 -5.85 -7.53 -9.33
N ALA A 61 -4.79 -6.73 -9.23
CA ALA A 61 -3.51 -6.96 -9.87
C ALA A 61 -2.42 -6.99 -8.81
N ILE A 62 -1.49 -7.93 -8.96
CA ILE A 62 -0.27 -7.95 -8.16
C ILE A 62 0.64 -6.87 -8.71
N GLU A 63 1.05 -5.95 -7.84
CA GLU A 63 2.04 -4.94 -8.20
C GLU A 63 3.44 -5.42 -7.80
N PRO A 64 4.49 -4.90 -8.46
CA PRO A 64 5.88 -5.25 -8.16
C PRO A 64 6.23 -5.11 -6.67
N LEU A 65 7.20 -5.93 -6.25
CA LEU A 65 7.86 -5.82 -4.95
C LEU A 65 8.49 -4.42 -4.82
N LEU A 66 8.33 -3.81 -3.64
CA LEU A 66 9.02 -2.58 -3.26
C LEU A 66 10.17 -2.93 -2.33
N ASP A 67 11.40 -2.63 -2.75
CA ASP A 67 12.59 -2.78 -1.92
C ASP A 67 12.83 -1.50 -1.10
N VAL A 68 12.78 -1.62 0.22
CA VAL A 68 13.06 -0.52 1.15
C VAL A 68 14.45 -0.73 1.74
N PRO A 69 15.39 0.24 1.61
CA PRO A 69 16.69 0.18 2.27
C PRO A 69 16.57 -0.03 3.78
N ASP A 70 17.44 -0.84 4.37
CA ASP A 70 17.36 -1.18 5.81
C ASP A 70 17.42 0.05 6.73
N ASP A 71 18.20 1.07 6.37
CA ASP A 71 18.32 2.31 7.13
C ASP A 71 17.00 3.11 7.11
N VAL A 72 16.33 3.16 5.96
CA VAL A 72 14.99 3.73 5.83
C VAL A 72 13.97 2.92 6.63
N TRP A 73 14.04 1.58 6.53
CA TRP A 73 13.14 0.69 7.29
C TRP A 73 13.36 0.81 8.80
N ALA A 74 14.60 0.95 9.25
CA ALA A 74 14.95 1.14 10.65
C ALA A 74 14.43 2.49 11.19
N ALA A 75 14.37 3.53 10.36
CA ALA A 75 13.86 4.85 10.71
C ALA A 75 12.32 4.99 10.66
N ARG A 76 11.59 3.91 10.35
CA ARG A 76 10.13 3.96 10.21
C ARG A 76 9.42 4.31 11.53
N GLN A 77 8.27 4.96 11.40
CA GLN A 77 7.36 5.21 12.52
C GLN A 77 6.31 4.10 12.61
N VAL A 78 6.02 3.63 13.83
CA VAL A 78 4.99 2.63 14.09
C VAL A 78 3.84 3.29 14.85
N PHE A 79 2.65 3.26 14.26
CA PHE A 79 1.44 3.78 14.86
C PHE A 79 0.58 2.64 15.38
N THR A 80 0.25 2.64 16.67
CA THR A 80 -0.76 1.73 17.22
C THR A 80 -2.14 2.37 17.00
N PRO A 81 -3.13 1.65 16.43
CA PRO A 81 -4.48 2.17 16.34
C PRO A 81 -5.00 2.49 17.74
N SER A 82 -5.47 3.72 17.95
CA SER A 82 -6.20 4.08 19.16
C SER A 82 -7.49 3.29 19.18
N VAL A 83 -7.64 2.38 20.15
CA VAL A 83 -8.88 1.65 20.37
C VAL A 83 -9.93 2.68 20.80
N SER A 84 -10.93 2.92 19.96
CA SER A 84 -12.12 3.73 20.28
C SER A 84 -13.19 2.86 20.92
#